data_AF-A0A1H1QZ78-F1
#
_entry.id   AF-A0A1H1QZ78-F1
#
_cell.length_a   1.000
_cell.length_b   1.000
_cell.length_c   1.000
_cell.angle_alpha   90.00
_cell.angle_beta   90.00
_cell.angle_gamma   90.00
#
_symmetry.space_group_name_H-M   'P 1'
#
loop_
_entity.id
_entity.type
_entity.pdbx_description
1 polymer ?
#
loop_
_entity_poly.entity_id
_entity_poly.type
_entity_poly.pdbx_seq_one_letter_code
_entity_poly.pdbx_strand_id
1 'polypeptide(L)'
;MSAVPPAPEPTDEQLLAAVARLWAALDPPPADLASGVLARLAAEDLDVELLTLVETDALSGVRRGGDEPGEEGSWTLEYAGPDVRVYLRLVRIEERTRLDGWLVPGAGAEARLEVEGADPVALRADEHGRLELAAAPHGAARLVLLGEDGRTRATPTFWIP
;
A
#
# COMPACT_ATOMS: atom_id res chain seq x y z
N MET A 1 4.34 -15.98 -63.33
CA MET A 1 4.44 -15.22 -62.06
C MET A 1 3.97 -16.14 -60.94
N SER A 2 4.89 -16.72 -60.17
CA SER A 2 4.55 -17.57 -59.02
C SER A 2 4.37 -16.67 -57.79
N ALA A 3 3.23 -16.76 -57.12
CA ALA A 3 2.94 -15.99 -55.92
C ALA A 3 3.76 -16.55 -54.73
N VAL A 4 4.45 -15.66 -54.02
CA VAL A 4 5.11 -16.00 -52.75
C VAL A 4 4.00 -16.28 -51.73
N PRO A 5 4.02 -17.44 -51.04
CA PRO A 5 3.02 -17.74 -50.02
C PRO A 5 3.14 -16.73 -48.86
N PRO A 6 2.01 -16.36 -48.22
CA PRO A 6 2.05 -15.46 -47.07
C PRO A 6 2.91 -16.07 -45.97
N ALA A 7 3.69 -15.22 -45.30
CA ALA A 7 4.47 -15.65 -44.15
C ALA A 7 3.52 -16.22 -43.07
N PRO A 8 3.91 -17.28 -42.36
CA PRO A 8 3.09 -17.82 -41.28
C PRO A 8 2.85 -16.75 -40.22
N GLU A 9 1.62 -16.69 -39.70
CA GLU A 9 1.29 -15.79 -38.60
C GLU A 9 2.13 -16.15 -37.37
N PRO A 10 2.69 -15.14 -36.68
CA PRO A 10 3.47 -15.39 -35.48
C PRO A 10 2.59 -15.96 -34.38
N THR A 11 3.12 -16.91 -33.62
CA THR A 11 2.45 -17.43 -32.43
C THR A 11 2.46 -16.39 -31.30
N ASP A 12 1.55 -16.53 -30.34
CA ASP A 12 1.49 -15.68 -29.15
C ASP A 12 2.86 -15.62 -28.43
N GLU A 13 3.57 -16.73 -28.35
CA GLU A 13 4.89 -16.78 -27.73
C GLU A 13 5.95 -16.00 -28.51
N GLN A 14 5.88 -16.02 -29.85
CA GLN A 14 6.76 -15.22 -30.70
C GLN A 14 6.47 -13.73 -30.57
N LEU A 15 5.19 -13.36 -30.46
CA LEU A 15 4.74 -11.98 -30.22
C LEU A 15 5.19 -11.48 -28.85
N LEU A 16 4.93 -12.25 -27.78
CA LEU A 16 5.34 -11.91 -26.41
C LEU A 16 6.86 -11.78 -26.30
N ALA A 17 7.62 -12.67 -26.94
CA ALA A 17 9.08 -12.57 -26.99
C ALA A 17 9.56 -11.33 -27.74
N ALA A 18 8.85 -10.91 -28.80
CA ALA A 18 9.17 -9.68 -29.52
C ALA A 18 8.91 -8.43 -28.66
N VAL A 19 7.79 -8.39 -27.94
CA VAL A 19 7.46 -7.31 -26.99
C VAL A 19 8.50 -7.25 -25.86
N ALA A 20 8.89 -8.39 -25.29
CA ALA A 20 9.90 -8.46 -24.24
C ALA A 20 11.26 -7.92 -24.71
N ARG A 21 11.69 -8.26 -25.93
CA ARG A 21 12.94 -7.72 -26.52
C ARG A 21 12.88 -6.21 -26.74
N LEU A 22 11.74 -5.69 -27.20
CA LEU A 22 11.55 -4.26 -27.39
C LEU A 22 11.68 -3.51 -26.06
N TRP A 23 10.99 -3.99 -25.02
CA TRP A 23 11.05 -3.39 -23.68
C TRP A 23 12.43 -3.48 -23.05
N ALA A 24 13.13 -4.61 -23.19
CA ALA A 24 14.49 -4.75 -22.70
C ALA A 24 15.48 -3.75 -23.34
N ALA A 25 15.19 -3.25 -24.54
CA ALA A 25 16.00 -2.24 -25.21
C ALA A 25 15.61 -0.80 -24.85
N LEU A 26 14.31 -0.52 -24.67
CA LEU A 26 13.79 0.83 -24.42
C LEU A 26 13.79 1.22 -22.93
N ASP A 27 13.55 0.24 -22.06
CA ASP A 27 13.46 0.42 -20.60
C ASP A 27 14.09 -0.80 -19.91
N PRO A 28 15.42 -0.95 -20.01
CA PRO A 28 16.12 -2.01 -19.30
C PRO A 28 15.97 -1.81 -17.79
N PRO A 29 15.82 -2.89 -17.00
CA PRO A 29 15.82 -2.76 -15.56
C PRO A 29 17.16 -2.13 -15.10
N PRO A 30 17.15 -1.32 -14.03
CA PRO A 30 18.38 -0.78 -13.45
C PRO A 30 19.40 -1.91 -13.18
N ALA A 31 20.67 -1.67 -13.49
CA ALA A 31 21.73 -2.68 -13.38
C ALA A 31 21.89 -3.22 -11.95
N ASP A 32 21.51 -2.41 -10.97
CA ASP A 32 21.54 -2.70 -9.55
C ASP A 32 20.17 -3.16 -9.01
N LEU A 33 19.12 -3.28 -9.82
CA LEU A 33 17.76 -3.59 -9.34
C LEU A 33 17.75 -4.80 -8.39
N ALA A 34 18.36 -5.91 -8.79
CA ALA A 34 18.42 -7.11 -7.96
C ALA A 34 19.18 -6.86 -6.66
N SER A 35 20.37 -6.26 -6.73
CA SER A 35 21.21 -5.98 -5.57
C SER A 35 20.59 -4.94 -4.64
N GLY A 36 19.91 -3.94 -5.19
CA GLY A 36 19.23 -2.87 -4.47
C GLY A 36 18.00 -3.38 -3.74
N VAL A 37 17.19 -4.23 -4.40
CA VAL A 37 16.07 -4.94 -3.75
C VAL A 37 16.60 -5.85 -2.64
N LEU A 38 17.63 -6.66 -2.90
CA LEU A 38 18.21 -7.55 -1.88
C LEU A 38 18.83 -6.78 -0.71
N ALA A 39 19.53 -5.68 -0.97
CA ALA A 39 20.11 -4.83 0.07
C ALA A 39 19.01 -4.15 0.89
N ARG A 40 17.91 -3.73 0.26
CA ARG A 40 16.77 -3.16 0.96
C ARG A 40 16.06 -4.20 1.82
N LEU A 41 15.84 -5.39 1.29
CA LEU A 41 15.28 -6.53 2.04
C LEU A 41 16.19 -6.97 3.19
N ALA A 42 17.52 -6.87 3.04
CA ALA A 42 18.46 -7.18 4.11
C ALA A 42 18.60 -6.06 5.16
N ALA A 43 18.31 -4.82 4.77
CA ALA A 43 18.32 -3.65 5.66
C ALA A 43 16.99 -3.44 6.38
N GLU A 44 15.89 -3.92 5.80
CA GLU A 44 14.60 -4.04 6.47
C GLU A 44 14.65 -5.28 7.36
N ASP A 45 14.37 -5.11 8.65
CA ASP A 45 14.12 -6.24 9.54
C ASP A 45 12.78 -6.85 9.14
N LEU A 46 12.82 -7.81 8.20
CA LEU A 46 11.65 -8.39 7.52
C LEU A 46 10.80 -9.31 8.42
N ASP A 47 10.98 -9.26 9.74
CA ASP A 47 10.01 -9.81 10.71
C ASP A 47 8.74 -8.94 10.81
N VAL A 48 8.31 -8.40 9.65
CA VAL A 48 7.07 -7.66 9.48
C VAL A 48 6.05 -8.57 8.81
N GLU A 49 5.03 -8.92 9.56
CA GLU A 49 3.87 -9.63 9.06
C GLU A 49 2.91 -8.66 8.36
N LEU A 50 2.71 -8.84 7.06
CA LEU A 50 1.78 -8.02 6.30
C LEU A 50 0.33 -8.48 6.54
N LEU A 51 -0.49 -7.54 7.00
CA LEU A 51 -1.92 -7.72 7.06
C LEU A 51 -2.51 -7.76 5.63
N THR A 52 -3.66 -8.40 5.49
CA THR A 52 -4.38 -8.47 4.22
C THR A 52 -5.49 -7.43 4.22
N LEU A 53 -5.57 -6.58 3.18
CA LEU A 53 -6.71 -5.70 2.97
C LEU A 53 -7.95 -6.55 2.61
N VAL A 54 -8.97 -6.52 3.46
CA VAL A 54 -10.20 -7.32 3.32
C VAL A 54 -11.30 -6.48 2.69
N GLU A 55 -11.42 -5.21 3.07
CA GLU A 55 -12.48 -4.33 2.59
C GLU A 55 -11.98 -2.91 2.38
N THR A 56 -12.56 -2.23 1.39
CA THR A 56 -12.38 -0.80 1.13
C THR A 56 -13.75 -0.24 0.76
N ASP A 57 -14.26 0.68 1.58
CA ASP A 57 -15.48 1.41 1.26
C ASP A 57 -15.19 2.91 1.24
N ALA A 58 -15.54 3.55 0.13
CA ALA A 58 -15.46 4.99 -0.04
C ALA A 58 -16.88 5.55 0.06
N LEU A 59 -17.25 6.04 1.24
CA LEU A 59 -18.56 6.62 1.50
C LEU A 59 -18.56 8.11 1.09
N SER A 60 -18.18 8.38 -0.17
CA SER A 60 -18.59 9.53 -1.01
C SER A 60 -17.61 9.71 -2.19
N GLY A 61 -18.09 9.52 -3.41
CA GLY A 61 -17.82 10.47 -4.50
C GLY A 61 -16.66 10.26 -5.48
N VAL A 62 -15.51 9.65 -5.19
CA VAL A 62 -14.42 9.56 -6.20
C VAL A 62 -13.69 8.21 -6.23
N ARG A 63 -13.65 7.64 -7.44
CA ARG A 63 -13.05 6.36 -7.84
C ARG A 63 -11.53 6.43 -7.86
N ARG A 64 -10.87 5.27 -7.75
CA ARG A 64 -9.45 5.10 -8.10
C ARG A 64 -9.21 5.56 -9.55
N GLY A 65 -8.29 6.52 -9.73
CA GLY A 65 -7.69 6.88 -11.01
C GLY A 65 -8.27 8.15 -11.67
N GLY A 66 -7.45 9.21 -11.70
CA GLY A 66 -7.64 10.38 -12.56
C GLY A 66 -8.28 11.59 -11.87
N ASP A 67 -7.45 12.63 -11.71
CA ASP A 67 -7.75 14.07 -11.66
C ASP A 67 -9.07 14.54 -11.02
N GLU A 68 -8.89 14.94 -9.75
CA GLU A 68 -9.52 16.04 -8.98
C GLU A 68 -10.04 15.57 -7.61
N PRO A 69 -9.41 16.00 -6.48
CA PRO A 69 -9.91 15.69 -5.15
C PRO A 69 -11.22 16.45 -4.92
N GLY A 70 -12.31 15.71 -4.70
CA GLY A 70 -13.45 16.28 -3.98
C GLY A 70 -12.98 16.75 -2.59
N GLU A 71 -13.47 17.92 -2.16
CA GLU A 71 -13.01 18.65 -0.97
C GLU A 71 -13.30 17.92 0.37
N GLU A 72 -14.18 16.92 0.35
CA GLU A 72 -14.64 16.20 1.53
C GLU A 72 -14.87 14.71 1.21
N GLY A 73 -14.49 13.81 2.13
CA GLY A 73 -14.75 12.38 1.95
C GLY A 73 -14.43 11.52 3.16
N SER A 74 -15.03 10.33 3.22
CA SER A 74 -14.77 9.32 4.25
C SER A 74 -14.43 7.98 3.60
N TRP A 75 -13.31 7.38 4.02
CA TRP A 75 -12.84 6.08 3.55
C TRP A 75 -12.67 5.14 4.73
N THR A 76 -13.17 3.92 4.59
CA THR A 76 -13.00 2.86 5.59
C THR A 76 -12.17 1.74 4.98
N LEU A 77 -11.17 1.27 5.73
CA LEU A 77 -10.27 0.17 5.34
C LEU A 77 -10.28 -0.88 6.44
N GLU A 78 -10.53 -2.14 6.08
CA GLU A 78 -10.37 -3.28 7.00
C GLU A 78 -9.15 -4.10 6.58
N TYR A 79 -8.26 -4.37 7.52
CA TYR A 79 -7.16 -5.29 7.36
C TYR A 79 -7.27 -6.45 8.36
N ALA A 80 -6.90 -7.64 7.93
CA ALA A 80 -6.86 -8.83 8.76
C ALA A 80 -5.50 -9.51 8.71
N GLY A 81 -4.98 -9.87 9.88
CA GLY A 81 -3.90 -10.82 10.08
C GLY A 81 -4.36 -12.01 10.92
N PRO A 82 -3.48 -12.97 11.23
CA PRO A 82 -3.84 -14.16 12.00
C PRO A 82 -4.39 -13.87 13.40
N ASP A 83 -3.92 -12.79 14.03
CA ASP A 83 -4.22 -12.46 15.42
C ASP A 83 -4.58 -10.99 15.67
N VAL A 84 -4.73 -10.19 14.61
CA VAL A 84 -5.19 -8.80 14.71
C VAL A 84 -6.07 -8.43 13.52
N ARG A 85 -7.11 -7.64 13.78
CA ARG A 85 -7.83 -6.87 12.77
C ARG A 85 -7.61 -5.38 13.00
N VAL A 86 -7.50 -4.65 11.91
CA VAL A 86 -7.32 -3.20 11.90
C VAL A 86 -8.43 -2.60 11.07
N TYR A 87 -9.22 -1.74 11.68
CA TYR A 87 -10.22 -0.92 11.00
C TYR A 87 -9.71 0.51 10.97
N LEU A 88 -9.50 1.09 9.79
CA LEU A 88 -9.14 2.50 9.65
C LEU A 88 -10.30 3.25 9.03
N ARG A 89 -10.52 4.47 9.54
CA ARG A 89 -11.42 5.44 8.97
C ARG A 89 -10.67 6.74 8.75
N LEU A 90 -10.58 7.13 7.48
CA LEU A 90 -10.02 8.41 7.05
C LEU A 90 -11.16 9.36 6.77
N VAL A 91 -11.10 10.57 7.30
CA VAL A 91 -12.08 11.62 7.04
C VAL A 91 -11.33 12.88 6.63
N ARG A 92 -11.50 13.31 5.37
CA ARG A 92 -10.97 14.59 4.91
C ARG A 92 -11.94 15.70 5.29
N ILE A 93 -11.41 16.71 5.98
CA ILE A 93 -12.09 17.96 6.34
C ILE A 93 -11.17 19.08 5.87
N GLU A 94 -11.57 19.78 4.82
CA GLU A 94 -10.75 20.81 4.17
C GLU A 94 -9.35 20.25 3.76
N GLU A 95 -8.27 20.83 4.28
CA GLU A 95 -6.88 20.45 4.02
C GLU A 95 -6.30 19.46 5.04
N ARG A 96 -7.16 18.85 5.87
CA ARG A 96 -6.73 17.90 6.89
C ARG A 96 -7.46 16.58 6.76
N THR A 97 -6.71 15.49 6.91
CA THR A 97 -7.31 14.16 7.02
C THR A 97 -7.19 13.67 8.45
N ARG A 98 -8.33 13.44 9.09
CA ARG A 98 -8.39 12.72 10.37
C ARG A 98 -8.31 11.23 10.11
N LEU A 99 -7.46 10.55 10.86
CA LEU A 99 -7.37 9.10 10.89
C LEU A 99 -7.87 8.61 12.25
N ASP A 100 -8.97 7.84 12.22
CA ASP A 100 -9.42 7.02 13.34
C ASP A 100 -9.10 5.56 13.04
N GLY A 101 -8.64 4.80 14.02
CA GLY A 101 -8.34 3.38 13.87
C GLY A 101 -8.87 2.55 15.03
N TRP A 102 -9.21 1.29 14.80
CA TRP A 102 -9.53 0.31 15.84
C TRP A 102 -8.76 -0.98 15.61
N LEU A 103 -8.14 -1.47 16.67
CA LEU A 103 -7.36 -2.70 16.72
C LEU A 103 -8.10 -3.76 17.53
N VAL A 104 -8.30 -4.95 16.96
CA VAL A 104 -9.02 -6.05 17.61
C VAL A 104 -8.23 -7.35 17.50
N PRO A 105 -7.74 -7.91 18.64
CA PRO A 105 -7.48 -7.22 19.90
C PRO A 105 -6.46 -6.08 19.71
N GLY A 106 -6.38 -5.13 20.66
CA GLY A 106 -5.32 -4.11 20.58
C GLY A 106 -5.37 -3.00 21.62
N ALA A 107 -6.02 -3.23 22.76
CA ALA A 107 -6.01 -2.26 23.86
C ALA A 107 -4.56 -1.96 24.30
N GLY A 108 -4.17 -0.68 24.32
CA GLY A 108 -2.82 -0.28 24.72
C GLY A 108 -1.71 -0.58 23.70
N ALA A 109 -2.02 -1.10 22.52
CA ALA A 109 -1.03 -1.42 21.50
C ALA A 109 -0.28 -0.17 21.01
N GLU A 110 1.01 -0.34 20.75
CA GLU A 110 1.85 0.71 20.16
C GLU A 110 1.83 0.60 18.64
N ALA A 111 1.71 1.74 17.98
CA ALA A 111 1.68 1.83 16.54
C ALA A 111 2.53 3.00 16.05
N ARG A 112 2.93 2.93 14.79
CA ARG A 112 3.60 4.00 14.06
C ARG A 112 2.93 4.16 12.71
N LEU A 113 2.55 5.39 12.38
CA LEU A 113 2.15 5.76 11.04
C LEU A 113 3.39 6.26 10.28
N GLU A 114 3.76 5.55 9.23
CA GLU A 114 4.83 5.93 8.32
C GLU A 114 4.18 6.53 7.07
N VAL A 115 4.61 7.73 6.66
CA VAL A 115 4.13 8.38 5.45
C VAL A 115 5.34 8.80 4.63
N GLU A 116 5.31 8.51 3.33
CA GLU A 116 6.42 8.84 2.43
C GLU A 116 6.69 10.35 2.42
N GLY A 117 7.94 10.72 2.71
CA GLY A 117 8.36 12.12 2.76
C GLY A 117 8.00 12.87 4.05
N ALA A 118 7.47 12.20 5.07
CA ALA A 118 7.19 12.78 6.38
C ALA A 118 7.87 11.98 7.52
N ASP A 119 8.06 12.64 8.67
CA ASP A 119 8.54 11.96 9.87
C ASP A 119 7.48 10.97 10.39
N PRO A 120 7.86 9.77 10.84
CA PRO A 120 6.91 8.80 11.36
C PRO A 120 6.18 9.30 12.62
N VAL A 121 4.87 9.08 12.68
CA VAL A 121 4.03 9.50 13.82
C VAL A 121 3.80 8.32 14.75
N ALA A 122 4.26 8.41 16.00
CA ALA A 122 3.97 7.41 17.02
C ALA A 122 2.52 7.56 17.53
N LEU A 123 1.82 6.44 17.65
CA LEU A 123 0.44 6.35 18.13
C LEU A 123 0.35 5.25 19.19
N ARG A 124 -0.59 5.40 20.13
CA ARG A 124 -0.90 4.37 21.11
C ARG A 124 -2.40 4.18 21.16
N ALA A 125 -2.83 2.93 21.06
CA ALA A 125 -4.23 2.60 21.16
C ALA A 125 -4.72 2.78 22.60
N ASP A 126 -5.94 3.28 22.77
CA ASP A 126 -6.56 3.39 24.09
C ASP A 126 -6.96 2.01 24.66
N GLU A 127 -7.65 2.01 25.80
CA GLU A 127 -8.13 0.79 26.47
C GLU A 127 -9.15 -0.01 25.63
N HIS A 128 -9.73 0.59 24.58
CA HIS A 128 -10.67 -0.02 23.65
C HIS A 128 -10.01 -0.36 22.31
N GLY A 129 -8.68 -0.20 22.19
CA GLY A 129 -7.95 -0.46 20.95
C GLY A 129 -8.06 0.66 19.92
N ARG A 130 -8.53 1.85 20.29
CA ARG A 130 -8.72 2.97 19.35
C ARG A 130 -7.44 3.80 19.19
N LEU A 131 -7.07 4.05 17.93
CA LEU A 131 -6.05 5.00 17.52
C LEU A 131 -6.73 6.27 16.98
N GLU A 132 -6.19 7.45 17.29
CA GLU A 132 -6.71 8.71 16.75
C GLU A 132 -5.55 9.64 16.36
N LEU A 133 -5.64 10.19 15.16
CA LEU A 133 -4.75 11.23 14.66
C LEU A 133 -5.57 12.32 13.97
N ALA A 134 -5.67 13.48 14.61
CA ALA A 134 -6.53 14.58 14.16
C ALA A 134 -6.12 15.18 12.79
N ALA A 135 -4.82 15.13 12.47
CA ALA A 135 -4.27 15.64 11.23
C ALA A 135 -3.13 14.71 10.76
N ALA A 136 -3.48 13.72 9.95
CA ALA A 136 -2.54 12.79 9.36
C ALA A 136 -1.81 13.43 8.17
N PRO A 137 -0.51 13.19 7.99
CA PRO A 137 0.21 13.63 6.81
C PRO A 137 -0.38 13.01 5.54
N HIS A 138 -0.53 13.81 4.49
CA HIS A 138 -0.97 13.37 3.18
C HIS A 138 0.09 12.49 2.49
N GLY A 139 -0.35 11.45 1.79
CA GLY A 139 0.51 10.64 0.92
C GLY A 139 0.40 9.13 1.12
N ALA A 140 1.36 8.41 0.54
CA ALA A 140 1.47 6.97 0.67
C ALA A 140 1.89 6.61 2.09
N ALA A 141 1.02 5.90 2.79
CA ALA A 141 1.14 5.62 4.21
C ALA A 141 1.07 4.14 4.53
N ARG A 142 1.65 3.77 5.67
CA ARG A 142 1.62 2.43 6.25
C ARG A 142 1.42 2.53 7.75
N LEU A 143 0.50 1.73 8.29
CA LEU A 143 0.38 1.58 9.73
C LEU A 143 1.20 0.36 10.16
N VAL A 144 2.13 0.58 11.09
CA VAL A 144 3.01 -0.43 11.67
C VAL A 144 2.59 -0.63 13.12
N LEU A 145 2.27 -1.85 13.51
CA LEU A 145 1.91 -2.26 14.86
C LEU A 145 3.09 -3.00 15.50
N LEU A 146 3.42 -2.63 16.72
CA LEU A 146 4.42 -3.31 17.53
C LEU A 146 3.69 -4.36 18.38
N GLY A 147 3.82 -5.64 18.02
CA GLY A 147 3.23 -6.74 18.77
C GLY A 147 3.95 -6.97 20.10
N GLU A 148 3.19 -7.34 21.13
CA GLU A 148 3.76 -7.75 22.43
C GLU A 148 4.64 -9.01 22.32
N ASP A 149 4.41 -9.81 21.27
CA ASP A 149 5.20 -10.98 20.93
C ASP A 149 6.54 -10.64 20.24
N GLY A 150 6.88 -9.35 20.15
CA GLY A 150 8.07 -8.85 19.47
C GLY A 150 7.98 -8.85 17.95
N ARG A 151 6.87 -9.33 17.37
CA ARG A 151 6.65 -9.33 15.93
C ARG A 151 5.98 -8.03 15.50
N THR A 152 6.50 -7.47 14.42
CA THR A 152 5.91 -6.28 13.82
C THR A 152 4.83 -6.70 12.84
N ARG A 153 3.68 -6.03 12.85
CA ARG A 153 2.64 -6.24 11.85
C ARG A 153 2.45 -4.94 11.08
N ALA A 154 2.27 -5.00 9.77
CA ALA A 154 2.06 -3.79 9.00
C ALA A 154 0.92 -3.94 8.01
N THR A 155 0.16 -2.88 7.80
CA THR A 155 -0.75 -2.82 6.67
C THR A 155 0.05 -2.79 5.36
N PRO A 156 -0.53 -3.24 4.23
CA PRO A 156 -0.11 -2.78 2.92
C PRO A 156 -0.19 -1.25 2.86
N THR A 157 0.54 -0.66 1.91
CA THR A 157 0.48 0.80 1.69
C THR A 157 -0.95 1.21 1.32
N PHE A 158 -1.43 2.29 1.93
CA PHE A 158 -2.67 2.97 1.59
C PHE A 158 -2.41 4.45 1.35
N TRP A 159 -3.39 5.17 0.80
CA TRP A 159 -3.26 6.60 0.54
C TRP A 159 -4.04 7.41 1.58
N ILE A 160 -3.39 8.42 2.15
CA ILE A 160 -4.04 9.44 2.97
C ILE A 160 -4.31 10.64 2.05
N PRO A 161 -5.59 10.93 1.73
CA PRO A 161 -5.97 12.04 0.86
C PRO A 161 -5.79 13.40 1.51
#